data_AF-A0A1Q7YWF0-F1
#
_entry.id   AF-A0A1Q7YWF0-F1
#
_cell.length_a   1.000
_cell.length_b   1.000
_cell.length_c   1.000
_cell.angle_alpha   90.00
_cell.angle_beta   90.00
_cell.angle_gamma   90.00
#
_symmetry.space_group_name_H-M   'P 1'
#
loop_
_entity.id
_entity.type
_entity.pdbx_description
1 polymer ?
#
loop_
_entity_poly.entity_id
_entity_poly.type
_entity_poly.pdbx_seq_one_letter_code
_entity_poly.pdbx_strand_id
1 'polypeptide(L)'
;MGPGEQTITNDEMLAAEYNSEYLGVTHFQLMETVGARIADRIAEKTRGKTNPRIHIIAGPGKNGGDGFATARHLASQGYKVRVTLVARTSDVHDEAARHQLDAILQMTDSIQFESLPDSSQLRPIEADIILDAVLGYGIKGELRQPLLGAVRIINRSRGYKIGLDLPSGLDSDTGEPHGEAVKADLTISLHKIKQGLLKGTQYAGETISLPIGIPPEAEAYAGPGDFKILWKPRPPTAHKGDYGRLLIIGGSENFTGAPAFSALAATKCGTDLVYVASPDKTAEIIASYSPDLITIKLPGDHLNPRALPELAKWTTTADAIVLGPGIGLHE
;
A
#
# COMPACT_ATOMS: atom_id res chain seq x y z
N MET A 1 -4.17 3.16 -26.88
CA MET A 1 -3.24 3.45 -25.77
C MET A 1 -2.43 4.67 -26.15
N GLY A 2 -2.60 5.78 -25.42
CA GLY A 2 -1.80 6.98 -25.61
C GLY A 2 -0.42 6.83 -24.97
N PRO A 3 0.61 7.53 -25.46
CA PRO A 3 1.92 7.53 -24.82
C PRO A 3 1.83 8.27 -23.48
N GLY A 4 1.96 7.56 -22.34
CA GLY A 4 2.16 8.20 -21.04
C GLY A 4 1.37 7.66 -19.84
N GLU A 5 0.55 6.62 -19.94
CA GLU A 5 -0.10 6.03 -18.76
C GLU A 5 0.95 5.31 -17.89
N GLN A 6 1.44 6.01 -16.87
CA GLN A 6 2.31 5.44 -15.84
C GLN A 6 1.51 4.40 -15.04
N THR A 7 2.05 3.19 -14.95
CA THR A 7 1.52 2.17 -14.02
C THR A 7 1.94 2.45 -12.60
N ILE A 8 1.18 1.97 -11.63
CA ILE A 8 1.53 1.99 -10.22
C ILE A 8 1.50 0.58 -9.64
N THR A 9 2.47 0.26 -8.78
CA THR A 9 2.47 -0.98 -7.97
C THR A 9 1.59 -0.83 -6.73
N ASN A 10 1.33 -1.93 -6.03
CA ASN A 10 0.59 -1.88 -4.76
C ASN A 10 1.26 -1.04 -3.69
N ASP A 11 2.56 -1.21 -3.52
CA ASP A 11 3.30 -0.52 -2.47
C ASP A 11 3.35 0.99 -2.75
N GLU A 12 3.53 1.38 -4.02
CA GLU A 12 3.46 2.79 -4.44
C GLU A 12 2.06 3.38 -4.23
N MET A 13 0.99 2.65 -4.57
CA MET A 13 -0.38 3.11 -4.35
C MET A 13 -0.66 3.28 -2.85
N LEU A 14 -0.23 2.32 -2.03
CA LEU A 14 -0.37 2.38 -0.58
C LEU A 14 0.40 3.58 0.00
N ALA A 15 1.62 3.81 -0.46
CA ALA A 15 2.42 4.97 -0.06
C ALA A 15 1.72 6.28 -0.45
N ALA A 16 1.19 6.38 -1.67
CA ALA A 16 0.46 7.55 -2.15
C ALA A 16 -0.81 7.83 -1.32
N GLU A 17 -1.56 6.80 -0.90
CA GLU A 17 -2.72 6.97 0.00
C GLU A 17 -2.29 7.54 1.37
N TYR A 18 -1.24 7.00 1.99
CA TYR A 18 -0.74 7.50 3.28
C TYR A 18 -0.17 8.91 3.18
N ASN A 19 0.55 9.20 2.10
CA ASN A 19 1.08 10.54 1.85
C ASN A 19 -0.06 11.54 1.61
N SER A 20 -1.10 11.13 0.88
CA SER A 20 -2.33 11.92 0.70
C SER A 20 -2.99 12.26 2.04
N GLU A 21 -3.11 11.28 2.93
CA GLU A 21 -3.66 11.49 4.28
C GLU A 21 -2.81 12.46 5.10
N TYR A 22 -1.48 12.34 5.02
CA TYR A 22 -0.55 13.29 5.66
C TYR A 22 -0.70 14.72 5.11
N LEU A 23 -1.02 14.87 3.83
CA LEU A 23 -1.31 16.15 3.19
C LEU A 23 -2.73 16.68 3.48
N GLY A 24 -3.51 15.97 4.28
CA GLY A 24 -4.85 16.38 4.71
C GLY A 24 -5.98 15.94 3.77
N VAL A 25 -5.70 15.08 2.79
CA VAL A 25 -6.73 14.44 1.95
C VAL A 25 -6.97 13.03 2.49
N THR A 26 -8.02 12.91 3.29
CA THR A 26 -8.34 11.70 4.06
C THR A 26 -8.81 10.55 3.16
N HIS A 27 -8.67 9.31 3.65
CA HIS A 27 -9.21 8.15 2.97
C HIS A 27 -10.72 8.25 2.72
N PHE A 28 -11.46 8.87 3.66
CA PHE A 28 -12.89 9.15 3.49
C PHE A 28 -13.18 10.04 2.27
N GLN A 29 -12.40 11.10 2.07
CA GLN A 29 -12.57 12.00 0.91
C GLN A 29 -12.23 11.31 -0.42
N LEU A 30 -11.19 10.45 -0.43
CA LEU A 30 -10.85 9.64 -1.59
C LEU A 30 -12.00 8.67 -1.91
N MET A 31 -12.52 7.94 -0.93
CA MET A 31 -13.63 7.00 -1.09
C MET A 31 -14.93 7.69 -1.56
N GLU A 32 -15.26 8.87 -1.02
CA GLU A 32 -16.38 9.68 -1.48
C GLU A 32 -16.23 10.06 -2.97
N THR A 33 -15.01 10.47 -3.35
CA THR A 33 -14.70 10.83 -4.74
C THR A 33 -14.81 9.63 -5.67
N VAL A 34 -14.33 8.46 -5.25
CA VAL A 34 -14.48 7.20 -5.99
C VAL A 34 -15.96 6.89 -6.21
N GLY A 35 -16.76 6.87 -5.12
CA GLY A 35 -18.17 6.56 -5.17
C GLY A 35 -18.96 7.46 -6.14
N ALA A 36 -18.75 8.77 -6.06
CA ALA A 36 -19.40 9.74 -6.95
C ALA A 36 -19.04 9.50 -8.42
N ARG A 37 -17.75 9.32 -8.72
CA ARG A 37 -17.28 9.20 -10.10
C ARG A 37 -17.65 7.85 -10.74
N ILE A 38 -17.65 6.76 -9.97
CA ILE A 38 -18.11 5.46 -10.46
C ILE A 38 -19.63 5.51 -10.71
N ALA A 39 -20.40 6.14 -9.83
CA ALA A 39 -21.83 6.34 -10.03
C ALA A 39 -22.11 7.09 -11.35
N ASP A 40 -21.39 8.20 -11.62
CA ASP A 40 -21.52 8.95 -12.87
C ASP A 40 -21.20 8.10 -14.10
N ARG A 41 -20.17 7.25 -14.03
CA ARG A 41 -19.82 6.35 -15.13
C ARG A 41 -20.90 5.30 -15.37
N ILE A 42 -21.46 4.72 -14.31
CA ILE A 42 -22.56 3.76 -14.41
C ILE A 42 -23.80 4.45 -14.98
N ALA A 43 -24.10 5.68 -14.55
CA ALA A 43 -25.21 6.46 -15.07
C ALA A 43 -25.06 6.76 -16.57
N GLU A 44 -23.85 7.12 -17.01
CA GLU A 44 -23.53 7.31 -18.43
C GLU A 44 -23.72 6.01 -19.23
N LYS A 45 -23.20 4.88 -18.73
CA LYS A 45 -23.30 3.56 -19.39
C LYS A 45 -24.75 3.08 -19.51
N THR A 46 -25.61 3.51 -18.60
CA THR A 46 -27.03 3.15 -18.57
C THR A 46 -27.96 4.22 -19.17
N ARG A 47 -27.39 5.30 -19.74
CA ARG A 47 -28.16 6.38 -20.35
C ARG A 47 -29.13 5.83 -21.41
N GLY A 48 -30.40 6.24 -21.32
CA GLY A 48 -31.46 5.80 -22.23
C GLY A 48 -32.10 4.46 -21.86
N LYS A 49 -31.64 3.76 -20.82
CA LYS A 49 -32.35 2.60 -20.26
C LYS A 49 -33.39 3.07 -19.24
N THR A 50 -34.60 2.51 -19.33
CA THR A 50 -35.64 2.71 -18.31
C THR A 50 -35.38 1.77 -17.12
N ASN A 51 -35.18 2.33 -15.92
CA ASN A 51 -34.97 1.58 -14.67
C ASN A 51 -33.94 0.44 -14.77
N PRO A 52 -32.68 0.73 -15.13
CA PRO A 52 -31.65 -0.30 -15.25
C PRO A 52 -31.39 -0.98 -13.91
N ARG A 53 -31.25 -2.30 -13.93
CA ARG A 53 -30.94 -3.11 -12.74
C ARG A 53 -29.45 -3.00 -12.45
N ILE A 54 -29.11 -2.37 -11.31
CA ILE A 54 -27.72 -2.23 -10.87
C ILE A 54 -27.52 -3.06 -9.59
N HIS A 55 -26.54 -3.94 -9.61
CA HIS A 55 -26.18 -4.78 -8.47
C HIS A 55 -24.72 -4.56 -8.12
N ILE A 56 -24.44 -4.14 -6.88
CA ILE A 56 -23.09 -3.99 -6.33
C ILE A 56 -22.82 -5.14 -5.38
N ILE A 57 -21.73 -5.85 -5.59
CA ILE A 57 -21.30 -6.94 -4.71
C ILE A 57 -20.03 -6.47 -4.00
N ALA A 58 -20.13 -6.30 -2.68
CA ALA A 58 -19.13 -5.64 -1.86
C ALA A 58 -18.49 -6.62 -0.88
N GLY A 59 -17.19 -6.44 -0.63
CA GLY A 59 -16.47 -7.10 0.46
C GLY A 59 -16.48 -6.26 1.73
N PRO A 60 -15.82 -6.73 2.80
CA PRO A 60 -15.79 -6.00 4.07
C PRO A 60 -14.72 -4.90 4.16
N GLY A 61 -13.84 -4.80 3.16
CA GLY A 61 -12.72 -3.85 3.16
C GLY A 61 -13.02 -2.52 2.46
N LYS A 62 -11.96 -1.74 2.22
CA LYS A 62 -12.00 -0.43 1.54
C LYS A 62 -12.73 -0.47 0.19
N ASN A 63 -12.45 -1.49 -0.63
CA ASN A 63 -13.10 -1.69 -1.93
C ASN A 63 -14.64 -1.80 -1.80
N GLY A 64 -15.11 -2.46 -0.74
CA GLY A 64 -16.54 -2.55 -0.42
C GLY A 64 -17.10 -1.20 0.00
N GLY A 65 -16.32 -0.40 0.74
CA GLY A 65 -16.62 0.99 1.06
C GLY A 65 -16.83 1.86 -0.18
N ASP A 66 -15.95 1.75 -1.18
CA ASP A 66 -16.12 2.41 -2.48
C ASP A 66 -17.42 1.97 -3.18
N GLY A 67 -17.76 0.68 -3.08
CA GLY A 67 -19.03 0.13 -3.53
C GLY A 67 -20.25 0.71 -2.81
N PHE A 68 -20.19 0.88 -1.48
CA PHE A 68 -21.26 1.50 -0.70
C PHE A 68 -21.44 2.99 -1.03
N ALA A 69 -20.34 3.73 -1.16
CA ALA A 69 -20.36 5.11 -1.62
C ALA A 69 -20.99 5.21 -3.02
N THR A 70 -20.58 4.34 -3.94
CA THR A 70 -21.17 4.25 -5.29
C THR A 70 -22.68 4.00 -5.22
N ALA A 71 -23.14 3.09 -4.36
CA ALA A 71 -24.56 2.80 -4.17
C ALA A 71 -25.35 4.04 -3.73
N ARG A 72 -24.83 4.78 -2.74
CA ARG A 72 -25.43 6.01 -2.22
C ARG A 72 -25.52 7.09 -3.31
N HIS A 73 -24.46 7.29 -4.09
CA HIS A 73 -24.48 8.26 -5.17
C HIS A 73 -25.46 7.89 -6.29
N LEU A 74 -25.49 6.62 -6.72
CA LEU A 74 -26.49 6.15 -7.69
C LEU A 74 -27.92 6.33 -7.17
N ALA A 75 -28.17 6.02 -5.90
CA ALA A 75 -29.47 6.25 -5.29
C ALA A 75 -29.86 7.73 -5.31
N SER A 76 -28.92 8.65 -5.04
CA SER A 76 -29.16 10.10 -5.13
C SER A 76 -29.47 10.60 -6.55
N GLN A 77 -29.01 9.86 -7.58
CA GLN A 77 -29.30 10.12 -8.98
C GLN A 77 -30.62 9.49 -9.45
N GLY A 78 -31.38 8.83 -8.55
CA GLY A 78 -32.70 8.26 -8.82
C GLY A 78 -32.70 6.77 -9.19
N TYR A 79 -31.55 6.10 -9.14
CA TYR A 79 -31.49 4.65 -9.39
C TYR A 79 -31.98 3.84 -8.19
N LYS A 80 -32.58 2.67 -8.46
CA LYS A 80 -32.78 1.63 -7.44
C LYS A 80 -31.62 0.66 -7.50
N VAL A 81 -30.88 0.54 -6.40
CA VAL A 81 -29.63 -0.23 -6.35
C VAL A 81 -29.78 -1.42 -5.42
N ARG A 82 -29.29 -2.58 -5.84
CA ARG A 82 -29.12 -3.73 -4.93
C ARG A 82 -27.66 -3.81 -4.49
N VAL A 83 -27.45 -4.01 -3.19
CA VAL A 83 -26.11 -4.18 -2.60
C VAL A 83 -26.07 -5.51 -1.84
N THR A 84 -25.11 -6.36 -2.18
CA THR A 84 -24.83 -7.60 -1.46
C THR A 84 -23.46 -7.46 -0.79
N LEU A 85 -23.42 -7.46 0.54
CA LEU A 85 -22.18 -7.58 1.31
C LEU A 85 -21.84 -9.06 1.50
N VAL A 86 -20.68 -9.50 1.00
CA VAL A 86 -20.20 -10.89 1.13
C VAL A 86 -19.40 -11.07 2.43
N ALA A 87 -20.01 -10.64 3.53
CA ALA A 87 -19.50 -10.71 4.89
C ALA A 87 -20.65 -10.36 5.84
N ARG A 88 -20.42 -10.41 7.16
CA ARG A 88 -21.35 -9.77 8.10
C ARG A 88 -21.10 -8.28 8.10
N THR A 89 -22.13 -7.50 8.39
CA THR A 89 -21.96 -6.06 8.62
C THR A 89 -20.93 -5.77 9.72
N SER A 90 -20.82 -6.62 10.74
CA SER A 90 -19.80 -6.50 11.80
C SER A 90 -18.35 -6.66 11.35
N ASP A 91 -18.11 -7.25 10.17
CA ASP A 91 -16.76 -7.51 9.65
C ASP A 91 -16.17 -6.29 8.91
N VAL A 92 -16.96 -5.22 8.71
CA VAL A 92 -16.50 -3.96 8.09
C VAL A 92 -15.79 -3.08 9.13
N HIS A 93 -14.46 -3.21 9.21
CA HIS A 93 -13.66 -2.56 10.25
C HIS A 93 -13.06 -1.21 9.83
N ASP A 94 -12.90 -0.97 8.54
CA ASP A 94 -12.42 0.32 8.04
C ASP A 94 -13.47 1.41 8.33
N GLU A 95 -13.02 2.53 8.92
CA GLU A 95 -13.90 3.58 9.40
C GLU A 95 -14.68 4.27 8.26
N ALA A 96 -14.02 4.53 7.13
CA ALA A 96 -14.66 5.14 5.98
C ALA A 96 -15.67 4.18 5.33
N ALA A 97 -15.30 2.91 5.14
CA ALA A 97 -16.20 1.89 4.62
C ALA A 97 -17.40 1.66 5.54
N ARG A 98 -17.18 1.65 6.86
CA ARG A 98 -18.24 1.56 7.88
C ARG A 98 -19.21 2.73 7.76
N HIS A 99 -18.69 3.95 7.67
CA HIS A 99 -19.53 5.15 7.54
C HIS A 99 -20.43 5.09 6.30
N GLN A 100 -19.90 4.64 5.16
CA GLN A 100 -20.69 4.48 3.94
C GLN A 100 -21.72 3.35 4.06
N LEU A 101 -21.35 2.23 4.71
CA LEU A 101 -22.29 1.14 5.00
C LEU A 101 -23.46 1.62 5.86
N ASP A 102 -23.18 2.31 6.95
CA ASP A 102 -24.20 2.79 7.88
C ASP A 102 -25.17 3.75 7.18
N ALA A 103 -24.68 4.60 6.27
CA ALA A 103 -25.51 5.46 5.44
C ALA A 103 -26.46 4.67 4.53
N ILE A 104 -25.96 3.69 3.76
CA ILE A 104 -26.81 2.93 2.82
C ILE A 104 -27.84 2.05 3.55
N LEU A 105 -27.57 1.62 4.78
CA LEU A 105 -28.52 0.88 5.61
C LEU A 105 -29.74 1.73 6.00
N GLN A 106 -29.62 3.06 6.03
CA GLN A 106 -30.75 3.98 6.26
C GLN A 106 -31.52 4.33 4.99
N MET A 107 -31.02 3.98 3.80
CA MET A 107 -31.60 4.36 2.50
C MET A 107 -32.53 3.27 1.94
N THR A 108 -33.40 2.71 2.78
CA THR A 108 -34.18 1.49 2.48
C THR A 108 -35.13 1.61 1.29
N ASP A 109 -35.56 2.81 0.92
CA ASP A 109 -36.42 3.01 -0.24
C ASP A 109 -35.66 2.86 -1.56
N SER A 110 -34.41 3.33 -1.62
CA SER A 110 -33.60 3.37 -2.84
C SER A 110 -32.59 2.22 -2.93
N ILE A 111 -32.20 1.65 -1.80
CA ILE A 111 -31.18 0.61 -1.72
C ILE A 111 -31.77 -0.65 -1.09
N GLN A 112 -31.75 -1.74 -1.86
CA GLN A 112 -32.01 -3.07 -1.34
C GLN A 112 -30.68 -3.69 -0.87
N PHE A 113 -30.50 -3.76 0.45
CA PHE A 113 -29.28 -4.30 1.05
C PHE A 113 -29.47 -5.74 1.57
N GLU A 114 -28.48 -6.60 1.34
CA GLU A 114 -28.37 -7.92 1.95
C GLU A 114 -26.93 -8.21 2.40
N SER A 115 -26.78 -8.95 3.50
CA SER A 115 -25.50 -9.43 4.03
C SER A 115 -25.48 -10.95 3.98
N LEU A 116 -24.57 -11.52 3.20
CA LEU A 116 -24.46 -12.95 2.90
C LEU A 116 -23.04 -13.45 3.26
N PRO A 117 -22.78 -13.78 4.53
CA PRO A 117 -21.48 -14.27 4.97
C PRO A 117 -21.20 -15.72 4.55
N ASP A 118 -22.21 -16.47 4.10
CA ASP A 118 -22.06 -17.83 3.63
C ASP A 118 -22.20 -17.90 2.10
N SER A 119 -21.15 -18.41 1.44
CA SER A 119 -21.11 -18.67 0.01
C SER A 119 -22.27 -19.54 -0.49
N SER A 120 -22.84 -20.40 0.35
CA SER A 120 -23.99 -21.26 0.02
C SER A 120 -25.27 -20.48 -0.26
N GLN A 121 -25.32 -19.19 0.12
CA GLN A 121 -26.46 -18.29 -0.08
C GLN A 121 -26.35 -17.49 -1.38
N LEU A 122 -25.14 -17.37 -1.94
CA LEU A 122 -24.90 -16.59 -3.16
C LEU A 122 -25.51 -17.28 -4.39
N ARG A 123 -26.17 -16.51 -5.25
CA ARG A 123 -26.84 -17.00 -6.47
C ARG A 123 -26.45 -16.13 -7.66
N PRO A 124 -26.36 -16.68 -8.89
CA PRO A 124 -26.15 -15.87 -10.08
C PRO A 124 -27.20 -14.78 -10.20
N ILE A 125 -26.76 -13.60 -10.60
CA ILE A 125 -27.55 -12.38 -10.70
C ILE A 125 -27.89 -12.13 -12.17
N GLU A 126 -29.08 -11.60 -12.43
CA GLU A 126 -29.41 -10.95 -13.69
C GLU A 126 -29.59 -9.45 -13.47
N ALA A 127 -28.65 -8.66 -13.98
CA ALA A 127 -28.63 -7.21 -13.86
C ALA A 127 -28.16 -6.59 -15.18
N ASP A 128 -28.43 -5.29 -15.37
CA ASP A 128 -27.84 -4.54 -16.46
C ASP A 128 -26.37 -4.26 -16.18
N ILE A 129 -26.06 -3.87 -14.94
CA ILE A 129 -24.70 -3.60 -14.45
C ILE A 129 -24.46 -4.42 -13.18
N ILE A 130 -23.29 -5.07 -13.12
CA ILE A 130 -22.77 -5.72 -11.92
C ILE A 130 -21.46 -5.04 -11.57
N LEU A 131 -21.39 -4.38 -10.42
CA LEU A 131 -20.15 -3.80 -9.91
C LEU A 131 -19.50 -4.78 -8.93
N ASP A 132 -18.32 -5.25 -9.31
CA ASP A 132 -17.43 -6.02 -8.46
C ASP A 132 -16.63 -5.06 -7.56
N ALA A 133 -17.07 -4.96 -6.31
CA ALA A 133 -16.45 -4.21 -5.24
C ALA A 133 -15.99 -5.17 -4.11
N VAL A 134 -15.71 -6.44 -4.44
CA VAL A 134 -15.43 -7.48 -3.44
C VAL A 134 -14.03 -7.32 -2.85
N LEU A 135 -13.01 -7.22 -3.69
CA LEU A 135 -11.61 -7.07 -3.31
C LEU A 135 -10.90 -6.15 -4.31
N GLY A 136 -10.06 -5.24 -3.79
CA GLY A 136 -9.14 -4.44 -4.61
C GLY A 136 -7.71 -4.98 -4.52
N TYR A 137 -6.73 -4.09 -4.57
CA TYR A 137 -5.30 -4.43 -4.61
C TYR A 137 -4.68 -5.07 -3.36
N GLY A 138 -5.42 -5.20 -2.25
CA GLY A 138 -4.90 -5.70 -0.96
C GLY A 138 -4.84 -7.23 -0.79
N ILE A 139 -5.07 -8.02 -1.85
CA ILE A 139 -5.14 -9.49 -1.74
C ILE A 139 -3.75 -10.08 -1.49
N LYS A 140 -3.67 -11.03 -0.54
CA LYS A 140 -2.48 -11.85 -0.33
C LYS A 140 -2.87 -13.32 -0.26
N GLY A 141 -2.33 -14.11 -1.18
CA GLY A 141 -2.55 -15.56 -1.25
C GLY A 141 -3.92 -15.95 -1.84
N GLU A 142 -4.19 -17.25 -1.84
CA GLU A 142 -5.39 -17.84 -2.44
C GLU A 142 -6.71 -17.34 -1.83
N LEU A 143 -7.71 -17.11 -2.68
CA LEU A 143 -9.05 -16.72 -2.26
C LEU A 143 -9.71 -17.79 -1.40
N ARG A 144 -10.33 -17.35 -0.30
CA ARG A 144 -11.10 -18.21 0.61
C ARG A 144 -12.58 -17.92 0.51
N GLN A 145 -13.40 -18.86 0.99
CA GLN A 145 -14.83 -18.58 1.17
C GLN A 145 -15.04 -17.51 2.26
N PRO A 146 -16.06 -16.65 2.14
CA PRO A 146 -17.09 -16.63 1.07
C PRO A 146 -16.69 -15.86 -0.21
N LEU A 147 -15.54 -15.20 -0.23
CA LEU A 147 -15.10 -14.31 -1.32
C LEU A 147 -14.87 -15.07 -2.64
N LEU A 148 -14.30 -16.27 -2.59
CA LEU A 148 -14.19 -17.16 -3.76
C LEU A 148 -15.57 -17.49 -4.36
N GLY A 149 -16.58 -17.68 -3.50
CA GLY A 149 -17.96 -17.87 -3.92
C GLY A 149 -18.50 -16.65 -4.67
N ALA A 150 -18.20 -15.44 -4.20
CA ALA A 150 -18.59 -14.20 -4.88
C ALA A 150 -18.00 -14.10 -6.28
N VAL A 151 -16.70 -14.34 -6.44
CA VAL A 151 -16.01 -14.35 -7.73
C VAL A 151 -16.70 -15.30 -8.72
N ARG A 152 -16.97 -16.54 -8.29
CA ARG A 152 -17.67 -17.54 -9.11
C ARG A 152 -19.07 -17.11 -9.51
N ILE A 153 -19.79 -16.48 -8.60
CA ILE A 153 -21.16 -16.01 -8.83
C ILE A 153 -21.17 -14.81 -9.79
N ILE A 154 -20.27 -13.85 -9.64
CA ILE A 154 -20.09 -12.74 -10.58
C ILE A 154 -19.84 -13.28 -11.99
N ASN A 155 -18.91 -14.21 -12.13
CA ASN A 155 -18.57 -14.82 -13.43
C ASN A 155 -19.74 -15.56 -14.08
N ARG A 156 -20.63 -16.18 -13.28
CA ARG A 156 -21.84 -16.87 -13.77
C ARG A 156 -23.03 -15.93 -13.99
N SER A 157 -22.94 -14.69 -13.52
CA SER A 157 -24.03 -13.72 -13.59
C SER A 157 -24.13 -13.08 -14.97
N ARG A 158 -25.36 -12.69 -15.35
CA ARG A 158 -25.65 -12.03 -16.62
C ARG A 158 -25.79 -10.52 -16.39
N GLY A 159 -25.08 -9.77 -17.22
CA GLY A 159 -24.97 -8.32 -17.08
C GLY A 159 -23.56 -7.85 -17.43
N TYR A 160 -23.44 -6.54 -17.65
CA TYR A 160 -22.15 -5.89 -17.89
C TYR A 160 -21.39 -5.74 -16.58
N LYS A 161 -20.22 -6.36 -16.48
CA LYS A 161 -19.43 -6.48 -15.24
C LYS A 161 -18.37 -5.38 -15.22
N ILE A 162 -18.37 -4.62 -14.13
CA ILE A 162 -17.38 -3.59 -13.86
C ILE A 162 -16.53 -4.04 -12.68
N GLY A 163 -15.22 -4.18 -12.87
CA GLY A 163 -14.24 -4.36 -11.79
C GLY A 163 -13.88 -3.01 -11.16
N LEU A 164 -14.04 -2.88 -9.84
CA LEU A 164 -13.62 -1.70 -9.09
C LEU A 164 -12.17 -1.89 -8.65
N ASP A 165 -11.31 -0.97 -9.11
CA ASP A 165 -9.86 -0.98 -8.96
C ASP A 165 -9.14 -2.10 -9.71
N LEU A 166 -9.49 -3.34 -9.38
CA LEU A 166 -9.03 -4.59 -9.98
C LEU A 166 -10.22 -5.58 -10.00
N PRO A 167 -10.32 -6.49 -10.99
CA PRO A 167 -11.22 -7.62 -10.86
C PRO A 167 -10.85 -8.45 -9.62
N SER A 168 -11.82 -8.71 -8.76
CA SER A 168 -11.59 -9.44 -7.52
C SER A 168 -10.95 -10.80 -7.79
N GLY A 169 -9.83 -11.06 -7.09
CA GLY A 169 -9.02 -12.26 -7.27
C GLY A 169 -7.87 -12.12 -8.25
N LEU A 170 -7.73 -10.98 -8.93
CA LEU A 170 -6.58 -10.70 -9.80
C LEU A 170 -5.43 -10.08 -8.97
N ASP A 171 -4.23 -10.61 -9.14
CA ASP A 171 -3.03 -10.02 -8.59
C ASP A 171 -2.67 -8.73 -9.37
N SER A 172 -2.51 -7.65 -8.63
CA SER A 172 -2.31 -6.29 -9.11
C SER A 172 -0.95 -6.02 -9.76
N ASP A 173 0.06 -6.87 -9.55
CA ASP A 173 1.41 -6.67 -10.08
C ASP A 173 1.73 -7.69 -11.19
N THR A 174 1.30 -8.95 -10.99
CA THR A 174 1.56 -10.06 -11.91
C THR A 174 0.45 -10.25 -12.94
N GLY A 175 -0.81 -9.91 -12.62
CA GLY A 175 -1.97 -10.16 -13.47
C GLY A 175 -2.43 -11.61 -13.48
N GLU A 176 -1.90 -12.44 -12.57
CA GLU A 176 -2.33 -13.82 -12.38
C GLU A 176 -3.49 -13.89 -11.37
N PRO A 177 -4.42 -14.84 -11.53
CA PRO A 177 -5.48 -15.03 -10.55
C PRO A 177 -4.94 -15.72 -9.28
N HIS A 178 -5.43 -15.30 -8.11
CA HIS A 178 -5.30 -16.03 -6.85
C HIS A 178 -6.32 -17.18 -6.80
N GLY A 179 -6.10 -18.18 -7.66
CA GLY A 179 -6.98 -19.32 -7.90
C GLY A 179 -8.07 -19.04 -8.92
N GLU A 180 -8.93 -18.05 -8.65
CA GLU A 180 -9.93 -17.56 -9.60
C GLU A 180 -10.04 -16.04 -9.52
N ALA A 181 -10.33 -15.39 -10.66
CA ALA A 181 -10.58 -13.95 -10.72
C ALA A 181 -11.88 -13.64 -11.47
N VAL A 182 -12.47 -12.50 -11.16
CA VAL A 182 -13.60 -11.97 -11.91
C VAL A 182 -13.17 -11.67 -13.35
N LYS A 183 -14.03 -12.01 -14.31
CA LYS A 183 -13.91 -11.60 -15.71
C LYS A 183 -14.81 -10.39 -15.95
N ALA A 184 -14.22 -9.22 -15.86
CA ALA A 184 -14.91 -7.95 -16.06
C ALA A 184 -14.98 -7.60 -17.55
N ASP A 185 -16.04 -6.87 -17.93
CA ASP A 185 -16.15 -6.25 -19.25
C ASP A 185 -15.41 -4.90 -19.27
N LEU A 186 -15.33 -4.24 -18.12
CA LEU A 186 -14.59 -3.00 -17.86
C LEU A 186 -13.96 -3.05 -16.47
N THR A 187 -12.73 -2.59 -16.32
CA THR A 187 -12.10 -2.32 -15.02
C THR A 187 -11.80 -0.83 -14.89
N ILE A 188 -12.21 -0.25 -13.76
CA ILE A 188 -11.95 1.14 -13.40
C ILE A 188 -10.85 1.16 -12.34
N SER A 189 -9.61 1.39 -12.76
CA SER A 189 -8.45 1.42 -11.88
C SER A 189 -8.35 2.77 -11.15
N LEU A 190 -8.25 2.75 -9.83
CA LEU A 190 -8.24 3.98 -9.03
C LEU A 190 -6.88 4.66 -9.09
N HIS A 191 -6.86 5.97 -9.26
CA HIS A 191 -5.68 6.83 -9.42
C HIS A 191 -4.84 6.56 -10.69
N LYS A 192 -4.24 5.38 -10.81
CA LYS A 192 -3.38 4.95 -11.92
C LYS A 192 -3.63 3.47 -12.24
N ILE A 193 -3.31 3.07 -13.48
CA ILE A 193 -3.43 1.67 -13.92
C ILE A 193 -2.47 0.78 -13.14
N LYS A 194 -2.97 -0.33 -12.61
CA LYS A 194 -2.13 -1.37 -11.97
C LYS A 194 -1.45 -2.24 -13.02
N GLN A 195 -0.21 -2.64 -12.75
CA GLN A 195 0.59 -3.43 -13.71
C GLN A 195 -0.09 -4.75 -14.09
N GLY A 196 -0.75 -5.39 -13.14
CA GLY A 196 -1.50 -6.63 -13.29
C GLY A 196 -2.69 -6.51 -14.24
N LEU A 197 -3.27 -5.32 -14.43
CA LEU A 197 -4.34 -5.11 -15.43
C LEU A 197 -3.82 -5.18 -16.86
N LEU A 198 -2.59 -4.72 -17.09
CA LEU A 198 -1.94 -4.80 -18.40
C LEU A 198 -1.51 -6.22 -18.77
N LYS A 199 -1.23 -7.06 -17.77
CA LYS A 199 -0.84 -8.46 -17.94
C LYS A 199 -2.08 -9.39 -17.98
N GLY A 200 -3.02 -9.18 -17.07
CA GLY A 200 -4.25 -9.96 -16.89
C GLY A 200 -5.43 -9.50 -17.75
N THR A 201 -5.18 -9.08 -19.00
CA THR A 201 -6.20 -8.49 -19.89
C THR A 201 -7.44 -9.36 -20.10
N GLN A 202 -7.28 -10.68 -20.06
CA GLN A 202 -8.38 -11.66 -20.16
C GLN A 202 -9.39 -11.59 -18.99
N TYR A 203 -8.99 -10.98 -17.86
CA TYR A 203 -9.84 -10.75 -16.69
C TYR A 203 -10.30 -9.30 -16.60
N ALA A 204 -9.43 -8.35 -16.99
CA ALA A 204 -9.66 -6.92 -16.82
C ALA A 204 -10.65 -6.32 -17.83
N GLY A 205 -10.80 -6.91 -19.02
CA GLY A 205 -11.61 -6.32 -20.08
C GLY A 205 -11.05 -4.99 -20.57
N GLU A 206 -11.91 -4.04 -20.93
CA GLU A 206 -11.50 -2.65 -21.14
C GLU A 206 -10.96 -2.09 -19.82
N THR A 207 -9.87 -1.33 -19.83
CA THR A 207 -9.32 -0.74 -18.60
C THR A 207 -9.22 0.77 -18.74
N ILE A 208 -9.69 1.49 -17.72
CA ILE A 208 -9.55 2.95 -17.62
C ILE A 208 -8.98 3.34 -16.25
N SER A 209 -8.20 4.42 -16.22
CA SER A 209 -7.77 5.05 -14.97
C SER A 209 -8.80 6.09 -14.54
N LEU A 210 -9.10 6.12 -13.24
CA LEU A 210 -9.96 7.11 -12.61
C LEU A 210 -9.17 7.94 -11.59
N PRO A 211 -8.90 9.23 -11.85
CA PRO A 211 -8.32 10.09 -10.84
C PRO A 211 -9.27 10.23 -9.64
N ILE A 212 -8.75 10.00 -8.43
CA ILE A 212 -9.53 9.99 -7.17
C ILE A 212 -9.22 11.16 -6.23
N GLY A 213 -8.33 12.08 -6.65
CA GLY A 213 -7.97 13.25 -5.86
C GLY A 213 -6.73 13.08 -4.97
N ILE A 214 -5.90 12.06 -5.19
CA ILE A 214 -4.56 12.00 -4.60
C ILE A 214 -3.77 13.24 -5.06
N PRO A 215 -3.23 14.06 -4.14
CA PRO A 215 -2.41 15.22 -4.49
C PRO A 215 -1.14 14.80 -5.25
N PRO A 216 -0.72 15.52 -6.31
CA PRO A 216 0.55 15.22 -6.99
C PRO A 216 1.75 15.18 -6.05
N GLU A 217 1.76 16.02 -5.01
CA GLU A 217 2.78 16.08 -3.97
C GLU A 217 2.91 14.77 -3.17
N ALA A 218 1.85 13.96 -3.11
CA ALA A 218 1.87 12.66 -2.43
C ALA A 218 2.78 11.64 -3.13
N GLU A 219 3.08 11.85 -4.41
CA GLU A 219 4.01 11.03 -5.20
C GLU A 219 5.30 11.78 -5.55
N ALA A 220 5.27 13.12 -5.61
CA ALA A 220 6.43 13.91 -5.96
C ALA A 220 7.48 14.01 -4.83
N TYR A 221 7.06 13.84 -3.57
CA TYR A 221 7.92 13.91 -2.40
C TYR A 221 7.82 12.66 -1.55
N ALA A 222 8.93 12.29 -0.90
CA ALA A 222 8.90 11.27 0.13
C ALA A 222 8.07 11.73 1.32
N GLY A 223 7.14 10.89 1.76
CA GLY A 223 6.28 11.10 2.91
C GLY A 223 6.22 9.87 3.83
N PRO A 224 5.31 9.89 4.81
CA PRO A 224 5.18 8.79 5.79
C PRO A 224 4.84 7.43 5.15
N GLY A 225 4.14 7.43 4.01
CA GLY A 225 3.81 6.24 3.25
C GLY A 225 5.04 5.51 2.73
N ASP A 226 6.03 6.24 2.23
CA ASP A 226 7.30 5.69 1.75
C ASP A 226 8.07 4.98 2.87
N PHE A 227 8.07 5.57 4.06
CA PHE A 227 8.67 4.92 5.23
C PHE A 227 7.89 3.66 5.64
N LYS A 228 6.55 3.71 5.56
CA LYS A 228 5.69 2.60 5.97
C LYS A 228 5.87 1.34 5.12
N ILE A 229 6.09 1.50 3.82
CA ILE A 229 6.35 0.35 2.93
C ILE A 229 7.76 -0.22 3.12
N LEU A 230 8.73 0.60 3.55
CA LEU A 230 10.10 0.16 3.84
C LEU A 230 10.24 -0.47 5.23
N TRP A 231 9.41 -0.08 6.18
CA TRP A 231 9.49 -0.52 7.57
C TRP A 231 9.11 -2.00 7.74
N LYS A 232 10.02 -2.80 8.29
CA LYS A 232 9.80 -4.22 8.62
C LYS A 232 9.82 -4.43 10.13
N PRO A 233 8.72 -4.92 10.74
CA PRO A 233 8.70 -5.26 12.16
C PRO A 233 9.76 -6.30 12.51
N ARG A 234 10.30 -6.22 13.73
CA ARG A 234 11.23 -7.24 14.25
C ARG A 234 10.47 -8.38 14.91
N PRO A 235 10.72 -9.65 14.51
CA PRO A 235 10.12 -10.77 15.20
C PRO A 235 10.67 -10.87 16.63
N PRO A 236 9.88 -11.33 17.60
CA PRO A 236 10.36 -11.52 18.98
C PRO A 236 11.54 -12.49 19.12
N THR A 237 11.75 -13.34 18.12
CA THR A 237 12.86 -14.31 18.05
C THR A 237 14.14 -13.75 17.42
N ALA A 238 14.14 -12.47 17.02
CA ALA A 238 15.33 -11.83 16.47
C ALA A 238 16.48 -11.77 17.48
N HIS A 239 17.70 -11.93 16.99
CA HIS A 239 18.92 -11.85 17.76
C HIS A 239 19.80 -10.68 17.34
N LYS A 240 20.72 -10.31 18.23
CA LYS A 240 21.71 -9.25 17.97
C LYS A 240 22.60 -9.66 16.79
N GLY A 241 22.59 -8.85 15.74
CA GLY A 241 23.34 -9.08 14.50
C GLY A 241 22.45 -9.50 13.33
N ASP A 242 21.16 -9.75 13.55
CA ASP A 242 20.19 -10.02 12.49
C ASP A 242 19.78 -8.73 11.75
N TYR A 243 19.89 -7.57 12.40
CA TYR A 243 19.56 -6.25 11.84
C TYR A 243 20.79 -5.40 11.54
N GLY A 244 21.85 -6.07 11.12
CA GLY A 244 22.99 -5.46 10.48
C GLY A 244 24.07 -4.95 11.44
N ARG A 245 25.28 -4.91 10.89
CA ARG A 245 26.51 -4.41 11.51
C ARG A 245 27.01 -3.24 10.68
N LEU A 246 27.00 -2.04 11.25
CA LEU A 246 27.48 -0.83 10.59
C LEU A 246 28.87 -0.48 11.10
N LEU A 247 29.82 -0.29 10.19
CA LEU A 247 31.13 0.27 10.50
C LEU A 247 31.19 1.73 10.03
N ILE A 248 31.46 2.64 10.95
CA ILE A 248 31.65 4.06 10.67
C ILE A 248 33.14 4.35 10.79
N ILE A 249 33.77 4.77 9.70
CA ILE A 249 35.17 5.17 9.63
C ILE A 249 35.19 6.69 9.52
N GLY A 250 35.61 7.34 10.60
CA GLY A 250 35.45 8.77 10.75
C GLY A 250 36.29 9.36 11.87
N GLY A 251 36.29 10.67 11.95
CA GLY A 251 36.93 11.43 13.00
C GLY A 251 38.40 11.76 12.76
N SER A 252 38.83 12.77 13.50
CA SER A 252 40.18 13.34 13.52
C SER A 252 40.36 14.10 14.82
N GLU A 253 41.58 14.56 15.10
CA GLU A 253 41.91 15.39 16.27
C GLU A 253 40.91 16.51 16.58
N ASN A 254 40.31 17.12 15.54
CA ASN A 254 39.41 18.26 15.66
C ASN A 254 37.93 17.87 15.55
N PHE A 255 37.61 16.72 14.95
CA PHE A 255 36.23 16.36 14.59
C PHE A 255 35.80 15.03 15.22
N THR A 256 35.54 15.06 16.52
CA THR A 256 35.08 13.88 17.26
C THR A 256 33.56 13.67 17.18
N GLY A 257 32.78 14.74 17.03
CA GLY A 257 31.31 14.67 17.05
C GLY A 257 30.67 14.07 15.80
N ALA A 258 31.23 14.31 14.61
CA ALA A 258 30.66 13.83 13.35
C ALA A 258 30.46 12.30 13.30
N PRO A 259 31.50 11.47 13.55
CA PRO A 259 31.31 10.02 13.59
C PRO A 259 30.41 9.56 14.75
N ALA A 260 30.44 10.25 15.91
CA ALA A 260 29.57 9.93 17.05
C ALA A 260 28.09 10.12 16.70
N PHE A 261 27.72 11.23 16.06
CA PHE A 261 26.34 11.48 15.65
C PHE A 261 25.86 10.49 14.59
N SER A 262 26.71 10.13 13.62
CA SER A 262 26.40 9.07 12.66
C SER A 262 26.11 7.74 13.37
N ALA A 263 26.89 7.42 14.41
CA ALA A 263 26.74 6.17 15.15
C ALA A 263 25.46 6.14 15.98
N LEU A 264 25.18 7.21 16.72
CA LEU A 264 23.97 7.34 17.52
C LEU A 264 22.71 7.30 16.63
N ALA A 265 22.74 7.95 15.47
CA ALA A 265 21.65 7.90 14.50
C ALA A 265 21.39 6.47 14.01
N ALA A 266 22.45 5.72 13.68
CA ALA A 266 22.33 4.33 13.25
C ALA A 266 21.70 3.44 14.34
N THR A 267 22.13 3.58 15.60
CA THR A 267 21.53 2.86 16.73
C THR A 267 20.05 3.20 16.90
N LYS A 268 19.66 4.48 16.73
CA LYS A 268 18.26 4.91 16.81
C LYS A 268 17.41 4.41 15.63
N CYS A 269 17.98 4.24 14.45
CA CYS A 269 17.34 3.61 13.30
C CYS A 269 17.25 2.08 13.41
N GLY A 270 17.84 1.50 14.46
CA GLY A 270 17.73 0.08 14.81
C GLY A 270 18.94 -0.77 14.43
N THR A 271 20.04 -0.25 13.90
CA THR A 271 21.21 -1.09 13.63
C THR A 271 21.68 -1.80 14.91
N ASP A 272 21.86 -3.12 14.87
CA ASP A 272 22.13 -3.92 16.07
C ASP A 272 23.54 -3.69 16.63
N LEU A 273 24.50 -3.49 15.73
CA LEU A 273 25.91 -3.35 16.05
C LEU A 273 26.48 -2.18 15.28
N VAL A 274 26.88 -1.14 16.00
CA VAL A 274 27.47 0.05 15.42
C VAL A 274 28.90 0.18 15.93
N TYR A 275 29.84 0.06 15.00
CA TYR A 275 31.27 0.20 15.25
C TYR A 275 31.74 1.55 14.76
N VAL A 276 32.56 2.24 15.55
CA VAL A 276 33.14 3.53 15.16
C VAL A 276 34.64 3.43 15.18
N ALA A 277 35.25 3.36 14.00
CA ALA A 277 36.69 3.36 13.83
C ALA A 277 37.21 4.79 13.64
N SER A 278 38.02 5.24 14.61
CA SER A 278 38.54 6.60 14.66
C SER A 278 39.97 6.63 15.21
N PRO A 279 40.75 7.69 14.94
CA PRO A 279 42.05 7.91 15.59
C PRO A 279 41.97 7.73 17.12
N ASP A 280 42.98 7.13 17.74
CA ASP A 280 42.94 6.63 19.12
C ASP A 280 42.32 7.60 20.14
N LYS A 281 42.83 8.84 20.21
CA LYS A 281 42.29 9.90 21.10
C LYS A 281 40.84 10.25 20.78
N THR A 282 40.48 10.25 19.49
CA THR A 282 39.12 10.55 19.03
C THR A 282 38.17 9.43 19.39
N ALA A 283 38.59 8.17 19.23
CA ALA A 283 37.81 7.00 19.61
C ALA A 283 37.47 7.00 21.10
N GLU A 284 38.41 7.37 21.99
CA GLU A 284 38.15 7.49 23.43
C GLU A 284 37.08 8.56 23.74
N ILE A 285 37.16 9.71 23.08
CA ILE A 285 36.16 10.78 23.25
C ILE A 285 34.79 10.30 22.76
N ILE A 286 34.71 9.64 21.61
CA ILE A 286 33.47 9.11 21.05
C ILE A 286 32.84 8.07 21.99
N ALA A 287 33.65 7.19 22.59
CA ALA A 287 33.17 6.18 23.53
C ALA A 287 32.45 6.79 24.75
N SER A 288 32.77 8.03 25.11
CA SER A 288 32.11 8.73 26.22
C SER A 288 30.68 9.24 25.90
N TYR A 289 30.27 9.26 24.63
CA TYR A 289 28.95 9.76 24.22
C TYR A 289 27.83 8.77 24.55
N SER A 290 28.10 7.46 24.47
CA SER A 290 27.15 6.41 24.83
C SER A 290 27.86 5.08 25.07
N PRO A 291 27.46 4.31 26.12
CA PRO A 291 28.00 2.98 26.38
C PRO A 291 27.62 1.95 25.30
N ASP A 292 26.65 2.25 24.44
CA ASP A 292 26.21 1.36 23.36
C ASP A 292 27.17 1.39 22.14
N LEU A 293 28.04 2.38 22.05
CA LEU A 293 28.98 2.53 20.94
C LEU A 293 30.21 1.64 21.12
N ILE A 294 30.57 0.90 20.08
CA ILE A 294 31.79 0.09 20.06
C ILE A 294 32.85 0.85 19.27
N THR A 295 33.83 1.44 19.97
CA THR A 295 34.87 2.22 19.32
C THR A 295 36.12 1.40 19.02
N ILE A 296 36.63 1.53 17.80
CA ILE A 296 37.85 0.89 17.32
C ILE A 296 38.92 1.98 17.22
N LYS A 297 40.03 1.77 17.91
CA LYS A 297 41.14 2.73 17.97
C LYS A 297 42.06 2.53 16.78
N LEU A 298 42.22 3.58 15.97
CA LEU A 298 43.12 3.61 14.83
C LEU A 298 44.39 4.40 15.18
N PRO A 299 45.56 4.03 14.64
CA PRO A 299 46.81 4.72 14.92
C PRO A 299 46.85 6.12 14.28
N GLY A 300 47.47 7.08 14.98
CA GLY A 300 47.65 8.47 14.52
C GLY A 300 46.60 9.44 15.06
N ASP A 301 46.71 10.72 14.67
CA ASP A 301 45.75 11.77 15.02
C ASP A 301 44.69 12.00 13.90
N HIS A 302 44.90 11.40 12.74
CA HIS A 302 44.00 11.38 11.57
C HIS A 302 44.03 9.99 10.90
N LEU A 303 43.01 9.70 10.08
CA LEU A 303 42.94 8.46 9.31
C LEU A 303 44.12 8.38 8.34
N ASN A 304 44.90 7.30 8.39
CA ASN A 304 46.09 7.12 7.55
C ASN A 304 46.28 5.63 7.19
N PRO A 305 47.14 5.30 6.21
CA PRO A 305 47.31 3.91 5.74
C PRO A 305 47.72 2.89 6.81
N ARG A 306 48.30 3.31 7.94
CA ARG A 306 48.65 2.40 9.05
C ARG A 306 47.41 1.83 9.73
N ALA A 307 46.24 2.42 9.53
CA ALA A 307 44.96 1.93 10.03
C ALA A 307 44.41 0.74 9.22
N LEU A 308 44.88 0.51 7.99
CA LEU A 308 44.34 -0.51 7.09
C LEU A 308 44.35 -1.94 7.68
N PRO A 309 45.43 -2.41 8.36
CA PRO A 309 45.43 -3.75 8.95
C PRO A 309 44.38 -3.93 10.06
N GLU A 310 44.08 -2.88 10.81
CA GLU A 310 43.05 -2.91 11.84
C GLU A 310 41.66 -2.85 11.21
N LEU A 311 41.43 -1.92 10.29
CA LEU A 311 40.16 -1.77 9.58
C LEU A 311 39.75 -3.04 8.83
N ALA A 312 40.69 -3.75 8.20
CA ALA A 312 40.42 -4.97 7.44
C ALA A 312 39.71 -6.06 8.27
N LYS A 313 39.93 -6.09 9.60
CA LYS A 313 39.27 -7.04 10.50
C LYS A 313 37.77 -6.78 10.63
N TRP A 314 37.37 -5.52 10.51
CA TRP A 314 36.00 -5.07 10.75
C TRP A 314 35.21 -4.92 9.45
N THR A 315 35.86 -4.49 8.36
CA THR A 315 35.22 -4.37 7.04
C THR A 315 34.67 -5.70 6.52
N THR A 316 35.28 -6.82 6.90
CA THR A 316 34.80 -8.17 6.52
C THR A 316 33.56 -8.63 7.29
N THR A 317 33.30 -8.03 8.45
CA THR A 317 32.16 -8.37 9.32
C THR A 317 31.01 -7.37 9.22
N ALA A 318 31.25 -6.20 8.65
CA ALA A 318 30.25 -5.15 8.51
C ALA A 318 29.34 -5.44 7.31
N ASP A 319 28.03 -5.25 7.50
CA ASP A 319 27.03 -5.33 6.43
C ASP A 319 27.00 -4.03 5.62
N ALA A 320 27.41 -2.91 6.22
CA ALA A 320 27.56 -1.62 5.56
C ALA A 320 28.70 -0.79 6.19
N ILE A 321 29.26 0.13 5.39
CA ILE A 321 30.34 1.03 5.81
C ILE A 321 29.96 2.48 5.50
N VAL A 322 30.11 3.36 6.49
CA VAL A 322 30.09 4.81 6.31
C VAL A 322 31.51 5.32 6.45
N LEU A 323 32.04 5.98 5.43
CA LEU A 323 33.37 6.59 5.45
C LEU A 323 33.24 8.09 5.21
N GLY A 324 33.95 8.90 6.00
CA GLY A 324 34.06 10.34 5.77
C GLY A 324 33.65 11.27 6.90
N PRO A 325 32.73 10.94 7.84
CA PRO A 325 32.36 11.88 8.90
C PRO A 325 33.57 12.33 9.72
N GLY A 326 34.00 13.59 9.57
CA GLY A 326 35.10 14.17 10.34
C GLY A 326 36.52 13.68 10.01
N ILE A 327 36.76 13.00 8.88
CA ILE A 327 38.09 12.45 8.55
C ILE A 327 39.15 13.50 8.20
N GLY A 328 38.72 14.69 7.77
CA GLY A 328 39.62 15.73 7.25
C GLY A 328 40.20 15.40 5.87
N LEU A 329 41.04 16.29 5.34
CA LEU A 329 41.72 16.14 4.04
C LEU A 329 43.24 16.24 4.19
N HIS A 330 43.77 15.78 5.33
CA HIS A 330 45.20 15.82 5.61
C HIS A 330 45.92 14.83 4.69
N GLU A 331 46.97 15.29 4.01
CA GLU A 331 47.89 14.45 3.22
C GLU A 331 48.91 13.73 4.10
#